data_AF-A0A357VT89-F1
#
_entry.id   AF-A0A357VT89-F1
#
_cell.length_a   1.000
_cell.length_b   1.000
_cell.length_c   1.000
_cell.angle_alpha   90.00
_cell.angle_beta   90.00
_cell.angle_gamma   90.00
#
_symmetry.space_group_name_H-M   'P 1'
#
loop_
_entity.id
_entity.type
_entity.pdbx_description
1 polymer ?
#
loop_
_entity_poly.entity_id
_entity_poly.type
_entity_poly.pdbx_seq_one_letter_code
_entity_poly.pdbx_strand_id
1 'polypeptide(L)'
;SDEILKILIQKAHEKNIKVILDGVFNHCGSFHKWIDEMDLYGEGSLHNEDSPYKSYFYWNSSQKGYEGWWGFHTLPKLNYGNISLWKYIADIGKKWVSEPFNADGWRLDVADELGKSFEMNTAFWRFFYKVVKKSNPESIIFAEIYKSPLAWLELKCWDSIMNYITCMDHVSYFLTGMEKHNEHHKPELLKNAEYFVNSVRWALSQLPMNSKFIALNQLSNHDHSRWMTRTTQKVGRLGPQTHEEASIGKDLDVFKIGLVTMFTLPGSPGLFYGDEIGMAGWTDPDNRRPYPWGKESEENKMLFNFTKELIKMYKEHPALRKGSFDFLDWNGGYVSYASWNESENIITVINREEKEIDIELPLWLLDKKEGEITLLFSTKDFNLGDNSYNDGKKSLKIPEKTALIFKIN
;
A
#
# COMPACT_ATOMS: atom_id res chain seq x y z
N SER A 1 26.25 1.62 -8.46
CA SER A 1 26.65 0.61 -9.46
C SER A 1 25.92 -0.69 -9.18
N ASP A 2 25.85 -1.60 -10.15
CA ASP A 2 25.29 -2.95 -9.99
C ASP A 2 25.90 -3.69 -8.79
N GLU A 3 27.21 -3.52 -8.54
CA GLU A 3 27.89 -4.15 -7.39
C GLU A 3 27.36 -3.64 -6.03
N ILE A 4 27.07 -2.35 -5.91
CA ILE A 4 26.49 -1.80 -4.66
C ILE A 4 25.10 -2.38 -4.41
N LEU A 5 24.28 -2.52 -5.45
CA LEU A 5 22.95 -3.12 -5.31
C LEU A 5 23.04 -4.59 -4.89
N LYS A 6 23.98 -5.35 -5.47
CA LYS A 6 24.24 -6.73 -5.07
C LYS A 6 24.62 -6.83 -3.59
N ILE A 7 25.54 -5.99 -3.12
CA ILE A 7 25.94 -5.95 -1.70
C ILE A 7 24.75 -5.58 -0.81
N LEU A 8 23.91 -4.63 -1.23
CA LEU A 8 22.71 -4.25 -0.48
C LEU A 8 21.75 -5.43 -0.32
N ILE A 9 21.43 -6.13 -1.42
CA ILE A 9 20.52 -7.28 -1.39
C ILE A 9 21.09 -8.38 -0.50
N GLN A 10 22.38 -8.71 -0.65
CA GLN A 10 23.05 -9.69 0.20
C GLN A 10 22.96 -9.33 1.69
N LYS A 11 23.25 -8.07 2.04
CA LYS A 11 23.19 -7.59 3.43
C LYS A 11 21.77 -7.56 3.99
N ALA A 12 20.77 -7.31 3.15
CA ALA A 12 19.36 -7.41 3.51
C ALA A 12 18.97 -8.88 3.80
N HIS A 13 19.37 -9.80 2.93
CA HIS A 13 19.12 -11.24 3.10
C HIS A 13 19.77 -11.83 4.35
N GLU A 14 20.99 -11.40 4.70
CA GLU A 14 21.66 -11.75 5.98
C GLU A 14 20.81 -11.38 7.21
N LYS A 15 19.89 -10.41 7.06
CA LYS A 15 18.97 -9.94 8.10
C LYS A 15 17.53 -10.41 7.91
N ASN A 16 17.30 -11.38 7.02
CA ASN A 16 15.98 -11.86 6.64
C ASN A 16 15.04 -10.75 6.13
N ILE A 17 15.61 -9.75 5.44
CA ILE A 17 14.87 -8.68 4.77
C ILE A 17 14.85 -8.98 3.28
N LYS A 18 13.65 -9.00 2.71
CA LYS A 18 13.42 -9.20 1.28
C LYS A 18 13.47 -7.86 0.53
N VAL A 19 14.03 -7.85 -0.67
CA VAL A 19 14.21 -6.64 -1.48
C VAL A 19 13.39 -6.75 -2.75
N ILE A 20 12.43 -5.85 -2.90
CA ILE A 20 11.58 -5.72 -4.09
C ILE A 20 11.99 -4.45 -4.83
N LEU A 21 12.14 -4.54 -6.15
CA LEU A 21 12.56 -3.42 -6.99
C LEU A 21 11.36 -2.77 -7.68
N ASP A 22 11.47 -1.50 -8.02
CA ASP A 22 10.48 -0.78 -8.82
C ASP A 22 10.77 -0.95 -10.32
N GLY A 23 9.78 -1.46 -11.06
CA GLY A 23 9.86 -1.78 -12.48
C GLY A 23 9.09 -0.76 -13.31
N VAL A 24 9.78 0.32 -13.70
CA VAL A 24 9.24 1.35 -14.61
C VAL A 24 9.34 0.88 -16.05
N PHE A 25 8.34 0.11 -16.50
CA PHE A 25 8.34 -0.52 -17.82
C PHE A 25 7.35 0.12 -18.81
N ASN A 26 6.49 1.04 -18.38
CA ASN A 26 5.54 1.76 -19.24
C ASN A 26 6.22 2.80 -20.15
N HIS A 27 7.26 3.47 -19.66
CA HIS A 27 7.99 4.52 -20.35
C HIS A 27 9.47 4.48 -19.95
N CYS A 28 10.31 5.21 -20.69
CA CYS A 28 11.68 5.51 -20.27
C CYS A 28 11.87 7.03 -20.13
N GLY A 29 12.99 7.47 -19.58
CA GLY A 29 13.37 8.89 -19.63
C GLY A 29 13.74 9.32 -21.04
N SER A 30 13.48 10.58 -21.41
CA SER A 30 13.83 11.12 -22.74
C SER A 30 15.34 11.18 -22.99
N PHE A 31 16.15 11.23 -21.93
CA PHE A 31 17.62 11.15 -22.03
C PHE A 31 18.14 9.71 -22.15
N HIS A 32 17.26 8.71 -22.13
CA HIS A 32 17.66 7.33 -22.35
C HIS A 32 18.20 7.18 -23.78
N LYS A 33 19.26 6.38 -23.96
CA LYS A 33 19.94 6.12 -25.25
C LYS A 33 19.03 5.74 -26.43
N TRP A 34 17.81 5.30 -26.13
CA TRP A 34 16.81 4.95 -27.13
C TRP A 34 16.19 6.17 -27.80
N ILE A 35 15.91 7.23 -27.05
CA ILE A 35 15.41 8.51 -27.57
C ILE A 35 16.59 9.45 -27.82
N ASP A 36 17.44 9.59 -26.80
CA ASP A 36 18.61 10.46 -26.76
C ASP A 36 18.31 11.94 -27.05
N GLU A 37 17.35 12.51 -26.30
CA GLU A 37 16.91 13.89 -26.54
C GLU A 37 18.07 14.90 -26.55
N MET A 38 19.08 14.68 -25.71
CA MET A 38 20.26 15.54 -25.55
C MET A 38 21.47 15.13 -26.40
N ASP A 39 21.32 14.17 -27.31
CA ASP A 39 22.38 13.66 -28.21
C ASP A 39 23.67 13.24 -27.48
N LEU A 40 23.51 12.47 -26.40
CA LEU A 40 24.59 12.00 -25.53
C LEU A 40 25.26 10.71 -26.04
N TYR A 41 24.57 9.95 -26.89
CA TYR A 41 24.99 8.61 -27.34
C TYR A 41 25.12 8.51 -28.87
N GLY A 42 24.47 9.38 -29.64
CA GLY A 42 24.61 9.49 -31.10
C GLY A 42 23.82 8.45 -31.92
N GLU A 43 23.11 7.52 -31.27
CA GLU A 43 22.30 6.47 -31.92
C GLU A 43 20.79 6.58 -31.59
N GLY A 44 20.40 7.65 -30.89
CA GLY A 44 19.03 7.83 -30.46
C GLY A 44 18.04 8.03 -31.59
N SER A 45 16.85 7.49 -31.40
CA SER A 45 15.79 7.49 -32.41
C SER A 45 15.16 8.86 -32.70
N LEU A 46 15.45 9.88 -31.87
CA LEU A 46 15.05 11.27 -32.13
C LEU A 46 15.88 11.91 -33.25
N HIS A 47 17.17 11.59 -33.32
CA HIS A 47 18.12 12.21 -34.25
C HIS A 47 18.53 11.28 -35.39
N ASN A 48 18.19 9.98 -35.31
CA ASN A 48 18.50 8.97 -36.31
C ASN A 48 17.26 8.15 -36.69
N GLU A 49 16.78 8.32 -37.93
CA GLU A 49 15.63 7.59 -38.48
C GLU A 49 15.88 6.09 -38.66
N ASP A 50 17.14 5.69 -38.90
CA ASP A 50 17.53 4.29 -39.07
C ASP A 50 17.85 3.60 -37.72
N SER A 51 17.63 4.31 -36.60
CA SER A 51 17.90 3.76 -35.27
C SER A 51 17.08 2.48 -35.02
N PRO A 52 17.69 1.40 -34.52
CA PRO A 52 16.96 0.17 -34.19
C PRO A 52 15.90 0.40 -33.12
N TYR A 53 16.03 1.47 -32.33
CA TYR A 53 15.12 1.84 -31.26
C TYR A 53 13.90 2.65 -31.72
N LYS A 54 13.84 3.10 -32.99
CA LYS A 54 12.69 3.89 -33.49
C LYS A 54 11.37 3.16 -33.26
N SER A 55 11.37 1.86 -33.49
CA SER A 55 10.22 0.97 -33.31
C SER A 55 9.80 0.75 -31.85
N TYR A 56 10.56 1.24 -30.86
CA TYR A 56 10.25 1.09 -29.43
C TYR A 56 9.32 2.19 -28.92
N PHE A 57 8.97 3.18 -29.73
CA PHE A 57 8.12 4.31 -29.33
C PHE A 57 6.97 4.52 -30.32
N TYR A 58 5.95 5.24 -29.85
CA TYR A 58 4.92 5.79 -30.72
C TYR A 58 5.37 7.16 -31.21
N TRP A 59 5.40 7.35 -32.53
CA TRP A 59 5.80 8.60 -33.17
C TRP A 59 4.58 9.34 -33.70
N ASN A 60 4.51 10.64 -33.45
CA ASN A 60 3.45 11.49 -33.98
C ASN A 60 3.76 11.86 -35.43
N SER A 61 2.84 11.57 -36.35
CA SER A 61 3.03 11.92 -37.77
C SER A 61 2.84 13.43 -38.03
N SER A 62 2.16 14.14 -37.13
CA SER A 62 1.81 15.56 -37.24
C SER A 62 2.71 16.51 -36.43
N GLN A 63 3.50 15.99 -35.50
CA GLN A 63 4.47 16.74 -34.70
C GLN A 63 5.82 16.05 -34.80
N LYS A 64 6.94 16.79 -34.92
CA LYS A 64 8.29 16.21 -34.84
C LYS A 64 8.54 15.74 -33.39
N GLY A 65 8.04 14.55 -33.04
CA GLY A 65 8.15 14.03 -31.68
C GLY A 65 7.46 12.68 -31.46
N TYR A 66 7.53 12.21 -30.22
CA TYR A 66 6.98 10.93 -29.77
C TYR A 66 5.84 11.14 -28.76
N GLU A 67 5.10 10.08 -28.48
CA GLU A 67 4.09 10.08 -27.43
C GLU A 67 4.74 9.95 -26.04
N GLY A 68 4.43 10.90 -25.16
CA GLY A 68 4.79 10.83 -23.74
C GLY A 68 3.67 10.25 -22.88
N TRP A 69 4.01 9.61 -21.77
CA TRP A 69 3.00 9.21 -20.77
C TRP A 69 2.27 10.46 -20.26
N TRP A 70 0.93 10.50 -20.40
CA TRP A 70 0.09 11.67 -20.11
C TRP A 70 0.54 12.97 -20.83
N GLY A 71 1.24 12.85 -21.95
CA GLY A 71 1.78 13.97 -22.70
C GLY A 71 3.07 14.56 -22.12
N PHE A 72 3.64 13.98 -21.05
CA PHE A 72 4.93 14.42 -20.53
C PHE A 72 6.07 14.05 -21.49
N HIS A 73 6.67 15.06 -22.12
CA HIS A 73 7.75 14.87 -23.08
C HIS A 73 8.98 14.16 -22.50
N THR A 74 9.22 14.30 -21.20
CA THR A 74 10.33 13.66 -20.49
C THR A 74 10.13 12.16 -20.26
N LEU A 75 8.90 11.64 -20.49
CA LEU A 75 8.51 10.25 -20.26
C LEU A 75 8.01 9.56 -21.55
N PRO A 76 8.86 9.38 -22.58
CA PRO A 76 8.51 8.67 -23.81
C PRO A 76 7.87 7.30 -23.55
N LYS A 77 6.65 7.10 -24.07
CA LYS A 77 5.88 5.88 -23.90
C LYS A 77 6.39 4.76 -24.80
N LEU A 78 6.60 3.59 -24.21
CA LEU A 78 7.10 2.43 -24.93
C LEU A 78 6.00 1.74 -25.76
N ASN A 79 6.37 1.27 -26.96
CA ASN A 79 5.48 0.63 -27.90
C ASN A 79 5.50 -0.89 -27.78
N TYR A 80 4.57 -1.42 -26.99
CA TYR A 80 4.39 -2.86 -26.79
C TYR A 80 3.73 -3.58 -27.98
N GLY A 81 3.40 -2.88 -29.07
CA GLY A 81 3.13 -3.54 -30.36
C GLY A 81 4.39 -4.19 -30.95
N ASN A 82 5.58 -3.79 -30.48
CA ASN A 82 6.84 -4.38 -30.90
C ASN A 82 7.23 -5.58 -30.02
N ILE A 83 7.26 -6.77 -30.60
CA ILE A 83 7.58 -8.02 -29.90
C ILE A 83 9.05 -8.06 -29.44
N SER A 84 9.99 -7.41 -30.13
CA SER A 84 11.40 -7.42 -29.69
C SER A 84 11.59 -6.67 -28.37
N LEU A 85 10.77 -5.63 -28.14
CA LEU A 85 10.74 -4.90 -26.87
C LEU A 85 10.30 -5.82 -25.72
N TRP A 86 9.33 -6.72 -25.95
CA TRP A 86 8.85 -7.62 -24.89
C TRP A 86 9.98 -8.45 -24.31
N LYS A 87 10.79 -9.04 -25.19
CA LYS A 87 11.94 -9.84 -24.79
C LYS A 87 12.96 -8.99 -24.02
N TYR A 88 13.26 -7.78 -24.51
CA TYR A 88 14.21 -6.89 -23.84
C TYR A 88 13.76 -6.54 -22.42
N ILE A 89 12.50 -6.15 -22.23
CA ILE A 89 11.96 -5.80 -20.91
C ILE A 89 11.89 -7.03 -19.99
N ALA A 90 11.46 -8.19 -20.51
CA ALA A 90 11.43 -9.41 -19.72
C ALA A 90 12.83 -9.91 -19.33
N ASP A 91 13.84 -9.69 -20.18
CA ASP A 91 15.25 -9.98 -19.85
C ASP A 91 15.77 -9.06 -18.73
N ILE A 92 15.32 -7.80 -18.66
CA ILE A 92 15.58 -6.93 -17.49
C ILE A 92 14.91 -7.51 -16.25
N GLY A 93 13.61 -7.85 -16.34
CA GLY A 93 12.86 -8.45 -15.23
C GLY A 93 13.54 -9.70 -14.68
N LYS A 94 14.04 -10.55 -15.58
CA LYS A 94 14.84 -11.75 -15.25
C LYS A 94 16.19 -11.42 -14.64
N LYS A 95 16.95 -10.47 -15.19
CA LYS A 95 18.32 -10.15 -14.76
C LYS A 95 18.38 -9.93 -13.25
N TRP A 96 17.51 -9.07 -12.72
CA TRP A 96 17.61 -8.62 -11.33
C TRP A 96 17.10 -9.63 -10.31
N VAL A 97 16.18 -10.52 -10.69
CA VAL A 97 15.71 -11.59 -9.79
C VAL A 97 16.57 -12.86 -9.84
N SER A 98 17.53 -12.93 -10.76
CA SER A 98 18.46 -14.06 -10.92
C SER A 98 19.80 -13.78 -10.24
N GLU A 99 20.60 -14.84 -10.06
CA GLU A 99 22.02 -14.72 -9.74
C GLU A 99 22.73 -13.77 -10.73
N PRO A 100 23.60 -12.86 -10.25
CA PRO A 100 24.12 -12.73 -8.89
C PRO A 100 23.34 -11.76 -7.98
N PHE A 101 22.20 -11.21 -8.43
CA PHE A 101 21.48 -10.15 -7.72
C PHE A 101 20.44 -10.69 -6.74
N ASN A 102 19.66 -11.69 -7.16
CA ASN A 102 18.66 -12.36 -6.35
C ASN A 102 17.63 -11.41 -5.68
N ALA A 103 17.19 -10.35 -6.36
CA ALA A 103 16.07 -9.57 -5.86
C ALA A 103 14.82 -10.45 -5.69
N ASP A 104 14.00 -10.15 -4.68
CA ASP A 104 12.87 -10.98 -4.27
C ASP A 104 11.56 -10.61 -4.97
N GLY A 105 11.57 -9.66 -5.89
CA GLY A 105 10.35 -9.28 -6.60
C GLY A 105 10.37 -7.96 -7.35
N TRP A 106 9.21 -7.62 -7.89
CA TRP A 106 8.93 -6.39 -8.61
C TRP A 106 7.64 -5.72 -8.12
N ARG A 107 7.73 -4.42 -7.83
CA ARG A 107 6.60 -3.48 -7.88
C ARG A 107 6.53 -2.94 -9.31
N LEU A 108 5.36 -3.00 -9.94
CA LEU A 108 5.19 -2.56 -11.32
C LEU A 108 4.49 -1.21 -11.37
N ASP A 109 5.19 -0.22 -11.91
CA ASP A 109 4.74 1.17 -12.10
C ASP A 109 3.74 1.28 -13.25
N VAL A 110 2.62 1.97 -13.02
CA VAL A 110 1.56 2.25 -14.02
C VAL A 110 1.24 1.01 -14.88
N ALA A 111 1.09 -0.14 -14.22
CA ALA A 111 1.10 -1.43 -14.91
C ALA A 111 -0.14 -1.62 -15.80
N ASP A 112 -1.25 -0.97 -15.49
CA ASP A 112 -2.50 -1.10 -16.25
C ASP A 112 -2.53 -0.25 -17.53
N GLU A 113 -1.60 0.69 -17.73
CA GLU A 113 -1.52 1.57 -18.90
C GLU A 113 -0.36 1.25 -19.86
N LEU A 114 0.34 0.12 -19.70
CA LEU A 114 1.55 -0.21 -20.46
C LEU A 114 1.44 0.04 -22.00
N GLY A 115 0.45 -0.57 -22.64
CA GLY A 115 0.13 -0.47 -24.06
C GLY A 115 -1.26 0.12 -24.32
N LYS A 116 -1.71 0.07 -25.58
CA LYS A 116 -2.92 0.76 -26.06
C LYS A 116 -4.25 0.02 -25.81
N SER A 117 -4.20 -1.22 -25.33
CA SER A 117 -5.40 -2.01 -25.03
C SER A 117 -5.19 -2.95 -23.86
N PHE A 118 -6.28 -3.36 -23.22
CA PHE A 118 -6.26 -4.32 -22.12
C PHE A 118 -5.67 -5.68 -22.53
N GLU A 119 -5.99 -6.15 -23.73
CA GLU A 119 -5.49 -7.42 -24.28
C GLU A 119 -3.98 -7.39 -24.46
N MET A 120 -3.44 -6.28 -24.98
CA MET A 120 -1.99 -6.10 -25.14
C MET A 120 -1.29 -6.11 -23.78
N ASN A 121 -1.84 -5.36 -22.82
CA ASN A 121 -1.25 -5.22 -21.49
C ASN A 121 -1.25 -6.57 -20.75
N THR A 122 -2.38 -7.26 -20.74
CA THR A 122 -2.49 -8.58 -20.11
C THR A 122 -1.63 -9.63 -20.81
N ALA A 123 -1.54 -9.62 -22.15
CA ALA A 123 -0.69 -10.55 -22.88
C ALA A 123 0.80 -10.36 -22.53
N PHE A 124 1.26 -9.10 -22.47
CA PHE A 124 2.63 -8.81 -22.04
C PHE A 124 2.87 -9.22 -20.60
N TRP A 125 2.00 -8.83 -19.65
CA TRP A 125 2.23 -9.15 -18.25
C TRP A 125 2.20 -10.64 -17.97
N ARG A 126 1.36 -11.42 -18.67
CA ARG A 126 1.41 -12.90 -18.59
C ARG A 126 2.73 -13.46 -19.10
N PHE A 127 3.28 -12.89 -20.17
CA PHE A 127 4.59 -13.26 -20.68
C PHE A 127 5.70 -12.91 -19.67
N PHE A 128 5.72 -11.66 -19.19
CA PHE A 128 6.66 -11.16 -18.20
C PHE A 128 6.63 -12.00 -16.92
N TYR A 129 5.44 -12.25 -16.37
CA TYR A 129 5.21 -13.08 -15.18
C TYR A 129 5.84 -14.46 -15.34
N LYS A 130 5.60 -15.14 -16.47
CA LYS A 130 6.18 -16.46 -16.75
C LYS A 130 7.71 -16.42 -16.81
N VAL A 131 8.29 -15.39 -17.42
CA VAL A 131 9.75 -15.25 -17.53
C VAL A 131 10.38 -15.03 -16.15
N VAL A 132 9.82 -14.13 -15.35
CA VAL A 132 10.30 -13.83 -13.99
C VAL A 132 10.14 -15.04 -13.07
N LYS A 133 8.95 -15.66 -13.00
CA LYS A 133 8.70 -16.84 -12.16
C LYS A 133 9.53 -18.06 -12.57
N LYS A 134 9.83 -18.23 -13.85
CA LYS A 134 10.76 -19.29 -14.31
C LYS A 134 12.18 -19.04 -13.81
N SER A 135 12.58 -17.78 -13.65
CA SER A 135 13.92 -17.39 -13.23
C SER A 135 14.07 -17.42 -11.71
N ASN A 136 13.03 -17.01 -10.97
CA ASN A 136 12.93 -17.13 -9.53
C ASN A 136 11.45 -17.40 -9.12
N PRO A 137 11.09 -18.65 -8.78
CA PRO A 137 9.72 -19.02 -8.42
C PRO A 137 9.17 -18.29 -7.18
N GLU A 138 10.05 -17.91 -6.26
CA GLU A 138 9.71 -17.23 -5.00
C GLU A 138 9.56 -15.72 -5.16
N SER A 139 9.95 -15.16 -6.32
CA SER A 139 9.84 -13.71 -6.57
C SER A 139 8.38 -13.26 -6.54
N ILE A 140 8.07 -12.16 -5.86
CA ILE A 140 6.71 -11.59 -5.80
C ILE A 140 6.58 -10.46 -6.83
N ILE A 141 5.49 -10.45 -7.57
CA ILE A 141 5.16 -9.40 -8.53
C ILE A 141 3.85 -8.74 -8.08
N PHE A 142 3.86 -7.46 -7.77
CA PHE A 142 2.63 -6.70 -7.52
C PHE A 142 2.62 -5.39 -8.28
N ALA A 143 1.44 -4.90 -8.61
CA ALA A 143 1.28 -3.74 -9.46
C ALA A 143 0.60 -2.57 -8.74
N GLU A 144 0.93 -1.37 -9.20
CA GLU A 144 0.14 -0.19 -8.92
C GLU A 144 -1.18 -0.23 -9.71
N ILE A 145 -2.31 -0.23 -9.00
CA ILE A 145 -3.64 -0.16 -9.63
C ILE A 145 -4.68 0.41 -8.66
N TYR A 146 -5.45 1.39 -9.13
CA TYR A 146 -6.48 2.09 -8.35
C TYR A 146 -7.91 1.56 -8.57
N LYS A 147 -8.08 0.63 -9.51
CA LYS A 147 -9.36 0.01 -9.90
C LYS A 147 -9.38 -1.48 -9.58
N SER A 148 -10.49 -2.15 -9.86
CA SER A 148 -10.59 -3.60 -9.65
C SER A 148 -9.45 -4.35 -10.37
N PRO A 149 -8.66 -5.16 -9.63
CA PRO A 149 -7.56 -5.94 -10.20
C PRO A 149 -7.99 -7.34 -10.67
N LEU A 150 -9.25 -7.73 -10.46
CA LEU A 150 -9.69 -9.13 -10.55
C LEU A 150 -9.29 -9.79 -11.87
N ALA A 151 -9.57 -9.13 -12.99
CA ALA A 151 -9.24 -9.65 -14.32
C ALA A 151 -7.73 -9.87 -14.53
N TRP A 152 -6.87 -9.01 -13.96
CA TRP A 152 -5.42 -9.15 -14.05
C TRP A 152 -4.92 -10.33 -13.23
N LEU A 153 -5.48 -10.51 -12.03
CA LEU A 153 -5.10 -11.57 -11.10
C LEU A 153 -5.58 -12.95 -11.60
N GLU A 154 -6.79 -13.06 -12.15
CA GLU A 154 -7.31 -14.29 -12.76
C GLU A 154 -6.48 -14.74 -13.96
N LEU A 155 -6.01 -13.78 -14.76
CA LEU A 155 -5.13 -14.05 -15.90
C LEU A 155 -3.68 -14.36 -15.51
N LYS A 156 -3.35 -14.26 -14.21
CA LYS A 156 -1.99 -14.40 -13.66
C LYS A 156 -1.00 -13.42 -14.28
N CYS A 157 -1.41 -12.16 -14.41
CA CYS A 157 -0.50 -11.08 -14.80
C CYS A 157 0.48 -10.77 -13.67
N TRP A 158 0.01 -10.75 -12.42
CA TRP A 158 0.76 -10.42 -11.21
C TRP A 158 0.30 -11.30 -10.04
N ASP A 159 1.04 -11.32 -8.92
CA ASP A 159 0.62 -12.01 -7.70
C ASP A 159 -0.36 -11.17 -6.87
N SER A 160 -0.17 -9.84 -6.82
CA SER A 160 -1.04 -8.93 -6.07
C SER A 160 -0.91 -7.47 -6.49
N ILE A 161 -1.31 -6.54 -5.62
CA ILE A 161 -1.44 -5.11 -5.89
C ILE A 161 -0.91 -4.24 -4.75
N MET A 162 -0.63 -2.98 -5.06
CA MET A 162 -0.65 -1.89 -4.08
C MET A 162 -2.10 -1.65 -3.66
N ASN A 163 -2.43 -1.90 -2.40
CA ASN A 163 -3.81 -2.11 -1.97
C ASN A 163 -4.57 -0.80 -1.67
N TYR A 164 -4.66 0.09 -2.66
CA TYR A 164 -5.42 1.34 -2.57
C TYR A 164 -6.90 1.09 -2.36
N ILE A 165 -7.44 0.06 -3.04
CA ILE A 165 -8.86 -0.27 -3.06
C ILE A 165 -9.37 -0.87 -1.75
N THR A 166 -8.52 -1.40 -0.87
CA THR A 166 -8.96 -1.94 0.44
C THR A 166 -8.53 -1.03 1.58
N CYS A 167 -7.27 -0.57 1.56
CA CYS A 167 -6.65 0.09 2.70
C CYS A 167 -6.67 1.62 2.54
N MET A 168 -5.91 2.18 1.60
CA MET A 168 -5.59 3.61 1.62
C MET A 168 -6.82 4.53 1.61
N ASP A 169 -7.67 4.44 0.58
CA ASP A 169 -8.78 5.39 0.41
C ASP A 169 -9.86 5.19 1.47
N HIS A 170 -10.28 3.94 1.72
CA HIS A 170 -11.36 3.66 2.65
C HIS A 170 -11.00 3.95 4.10
N VAL A 171 -9.77 3.63 4.53
CA VAL A 171 -9.28 4.00 5.87
C VAL A 171 -9.17 5.52 5.99
N SER A 172 -8.66 6.20 4.95
CA SER A 172 -8.53 7.65 4.95
C SER A 172 -9.88 8.34 5.09
N TYR A 173 -10.87 7.96 4.28
CA TYR A 173 -12.21 8.53 4.34
C TYR A 173 -12.91 8.23 5.66
N PHE A 174 -12.89 6.98 6.14
CA PHE A 174 -13.54 6.62 7.40
C PHE A 174 -12.97 7.39 8.60
N LEU A 175 -11.65 7.52 8.68
CA LEU A 175 -10.97 8.10 9.84
C LEU A 175 -10.79 9.63 9.76
N THR A 176 -10.69 10.19 8.56
CA THR A 176 -10.34 11.62 8.39
C THR A 176 -11.28 12.37 7.45
N GLY A 177 -12.14 11.69 6.70
CA GLY A 177 -12.92 12.29 5.62
C GLY A 177 -12.07 12.77 4.44
N MET A 178 -10.74 12.63 4.49
CA MET A 178 -9.83 13.15 3.48
C MET A 178 -9.60 12.16 2.35
N GLU A 179 -9.57 12.68 1.13
CA GLU A 179 -8.97 12.01 -0.01
C GLU A 179 -7.43 11.92 0.15
N LYS A 180 -6.81 10.87 -0.40
CA LYS A 180 -5.39 10.51 -0.19
C LYS A 180 -4.37 11.59 -0.58
N HIS A 181 -4.69 12.51 -1.49
CA HIS A 181 -3.84 13.64 -1.88
C HIS A 181 -4.10 14.93 -1.07
N ASN A 182 -5.00 14.95 -0.09
CA ASN A 182 -5.47 16.17 0.59
C ASN A 182 -6.08 17.22 -0.37
N GLU A 183 -6.60 16.80 -1.53
CA GLU A 183 -7.22 17.74 -2.48
C GLU A 183 -8.70 17.98 -2.18
N HIS A 184 -9.36 17.00 -1.55
CA HIS A 184 -10.78 17.05 -1.23
C HIS A 184 -11.06 16.52 0.17
N HIS A 185 -11.99 17.16 0.88
CA HIS A 185 -12.55 16.68 2.13
C HIS A 185 -14.02 16.29 1.89
N LYS A 186 -14.39 15.09 2.34
CA LYS A 186 -15.72 14.48 2.22
C LYS A 186 -16.27 14.19 3.63
N PRO A 187 -16.84 15.20 4.32
CA PRO A 187 -17.37 15.04 5.68
C PRO A 187 -18.41 13.93 5.81
N GLU A 188 -19.14 13.62 4.74
CA GLU A 188 -20.15 12.56 4.70
C GLU A 188 -19.58 11.13 4.81
N LEU A 189 -18.28 10.95 4.52
CA LEU A 189 -17.59 9.67 4.66
C LEU A 189 -16.81 9.56 5.98
N LEU A 190 -16.57 10.68 6.67
CA LEU A 190 -15.96 10.68 8.00
C LEU A 190 -16.90 9.99 8.99
N LYS A 191 -16.38 9.00 9.73
CA LYS A 191 -17.16 8.19 10.69
C LYS A 191 -18.36 7.48 10.04
N ASN A 192 -18.23 7.12 8.77
CA ASN A 192 -19.23 6.33 8.07
C ASN A 192 -18.78 4.86 8.02
N ALA A 193 -19.01 4.11 9.10
CA ALA A 193 -18.58 2.72 9.16
C ALA A 193 -19.33 1.83 8.15
N GLU A 194 -20.57 2.14 7.79
CA GLU A 194 -21.30 1.38 6.77
C GLU A 194 -20.63 1.50 5.39
N TYR A 195 -20.25 2.72 4.98
CA TYR A 195 -19.45 2.91 3.77
C TYR A 195 -18.12 2.16 3.84
N PHE A 196 -17.41 2.26 4.97
CA PHE A 196 -16.13 1.58 5.17
C PHE A 196 -16.27 0.05 5.01
N VAL A 197 -17.20 -0.56 5.74
CA VAL A 197 -17.46 -2.01 5.73
C VAL A 197 -17.84 -2.50 4.33
N ASN A 198 -18.79 -1.84 3.67
CA ASN A 198 -19.24 -2.22 2.34
C ASN A 198 -18.11 -2.08 1.30
N SER A 199 -17.32 -1.01 1.39
CA SER A 199 -16.21 -0.78 0.46
C SER A 199 -15.08 -1.78 0.65
N VAL A 200 -14.70 -2.07 1.90
CA VAL A 200 -13.68 -3.09 2.21
C VAL A 200 -14.15 -4.48 1.80
N ARG A 201 -15.41 -4.85 2.05
CA ARG A 201 -15.99 -6.13 1.61
C ARG A 201 -15.95 -6.27 0.08
N TRP A 202 -16.36 -5.21 -0.64
CA TRP A 202 -16.22 -5.19 -2.09
C TRP A 202 -14.77 -5.37 -2.52
N ALA A 203 -13.82 -4.62 -1.96
CA ALA A 203 -12.41 -4.68 -2.33
C ALA A 203 -11.81 -6.08 -2.09
N LEU A 204 -12.11 -6.69 -0.94
CA LEU A 204 -11.71 -8.05 -0.64
C LEU A 204 -12.36 -9.06 -1.60
N SER A 205 -13.57 -8.83 -2.11
CA SER A 205 -14.15 -9.71 -3.15
C SER A 205 -13.39 -9.66 -4.49
N GLN A 206 -12.61 -8.60 -4.75
CA GLN A 206 -11.85 -8.45 -5.99
C GLN A 206 -10.49 -9.16 -5.96
N LEU A 207 -10.09 -9.71 -4.81
CA LEU A 207 -8.78 -10.33 -4.61
C LEU A 207 -8.95 -11.84 -4.38
N PRO A 208 -8.34 -12.71 -5.21
CA PRO A 208 -8.19 -14.12 -4.89
C PRO A 208 -7.44 -14.30 -3.56
N MET A 209 -7.72 -15.40 -2.84
CA MET A 209 -7.24 -15.58 -1.45
C MET A 209 -5.74 -15.35 -1.27
N ASN A 210 -4.89 -15.97 -2.10
CA ASN A 210 -3.44 -15.79 -1.99
C ASN A 210 -3.01 -14.34 -2.28
N SER A 211 -3.71 -13.68 -3.21
CA SER A 211 -3.45 -12.30 -3.57
C SER A 211 -3.77 -11.34 -2.42
N LYS A 212 -4.84 -11.61 -1.67
CA LYS A 212 -5.22 -10.84 -0.46
C LYS A 212 -4.05 -10.74 0.51
N PHE A 213 -3.41 -11.86 0.85
CA PHE A 213 -2.33 -11.88 1.84
C PHE A 213 -1.03 -11.22 1.36
N ILE A 214 -0.88 -11.01 0.05
CA ILE A 214 0.29 -10.34 -0.55
C ILE A 214 0.01 -8.84 -0.78
N ALA A 215 -1.26 -8.43 -0.84
CA ALA A 215 -1.65 -7.07 -1.19
C ALA A 215 -1.03 -6.06 -0.21
N LEU A 216 -0.33 -5.06 -0.75
CA LEU A 216 0.42 -4.10 0.07
C LEU A 216 -0.54 -3.07 0.68
N ASN A 217 -0.91 -3.28 1.94
CA ASN A 217 -1.69 -2.33 2.72
C ASN A 217 -0.79 -1.16 3.11
N GLN A 218 -1.13 0.04 2.68
CA GLN A 218 -0.34 1.24 2.94
C GLN A 218 -1.28 2.41 3.21
N LEU A 219 -0.90 3.26 4.16
CA LEU A 219 -1.63 4.50 4.41
C LEU A 219 -1.11 5.61 3.52
N SER A 220 0.21 5.75 3.35
CA SER A 220 0.82 6.73 2.45
C SER A 220 1.92 6.10 1.60
N ASN A 221 2.38 6.82 0.59
CA ASN A 221 3.50 6.45 -0.27
C ASN A 221 4.08 7.71 -0.93
N HIS A 222 4.91 7.52 -1.96
CA HIS A 222 5.57 8.60 -2.67
C HIS A 222 4.67 9.45 -3.58
N ASP A 223 3.42 9.04 -3.86
CA ASP A 223 2.49 9.78 -4.74
C ASP A 223 1.34 10.45 -3.98
N HIS A 224 1.16 10.10 -2.71
CA HIS A 224 0.07 10.61 -1.87
C HIS A 224 0.57 11.38 -0.66
N SER A 225 -0.28 12.26 -0.12
CA SER A 225 0.03 13.00 1.09
C SER A 225 0.30 12.06 2.27
N ARG A 226 1.20 12.47 3.16
CA ARG A 226 1.55 11.69 4.34
C ARG A 226 0.32 11.38 5.18
N TRP A 227 0.29 10.20 5.79
CA TRP A 227 -0.84 9.79 6.62
C TRP A 227 -1.07 10.78 7.77
N MET A 228 0.01 11.21 8.44
CA MET A 228 -0.06 12.23 9.49
C MET A 228 -0.74 13.52 9.01
N THR A 229 -0.44 13.97 7.80
CA THR A 229 -1.04 15.20 7.24
C THR A 229 -2.53 15.07 7.00
N ARG A 230 -3.03 13.90 6.61
CA ARG A 230 -4.48 13.67 6.48
C ARG A 230 -5.24 13.73 7.78
N THR A 231 -4.60 13.40 8.90
CA THR A 231 -5.23 13.53 10.23
C THR A 231 -5.57 14.98 10.60
N THR A 232 -4.97 15.97 9.93
CA THR A 232 -5.32 17.39 10.09
C THR A 232 -6.69 17.74 9.53
N GLN A 233 -7.24 16.90 8.64
CA GLN A 233 -8.49 17.12 7.90
C GLN A 233 -8.50 18.41 7.06
N LYS A 234 -7.32 18.91 6.69
CA LYS A 234 -7.17 20.12 5.86
C LYS A 234 -6.91 19.77 4.41
N VAL A 235 -7.61 20.48 3.52
CA VAL A 235 -7.29 20.50 2.09
C VAL A 235 -6.11 21.42 1.86
N GLY A 236 -5.10 20.96 1.12
CA GLY A 236 -3.90 21.74 0.88
C GLY A 236 -2.82 21.02 0.07
N ARG A 237 -1.88 21.81 -0.46
CA ARG A 237 -0.72 21.37 -1.23
C ARG A 237 0.45 22.31 -1.01
N LEU A 238 1.67 21.80 -1.14
CA LEU A 238 2.86 22.65 -1.12
C LEU A 238 2.82 23.68 -2.27
N GLY A 239 3.14 24.93 -1.95
CA GLY A 239 3.08 26.07 -2.86
C GLY A 239 2.09 27.11 -2.34
N PRO A 240 0.77 26.87 -2.41
CA PRO A 240 -0.21 27.68 -1.69
C PRO A 240 -0.06 27.59 -0.17
N GLN A 241 0.31 26.41 0.35
CA GLN A 241 0.63 26.18 1.76
C GLN A 241 2.13 25.91 1.98
N THR A 242 2.59 26.08 3.22
CA THR A 242 3.97 25.80 3.65
C THR A 242 4.15 24.36 4.12
N HIS A 243 5.42 23.97 4.30
CA HIS A 243 5.78 22.66 4.85
C HIS A 243 5.25 22.44 6.27
N GLU A 244 5.27 23.48 7.10
CA GLU A 244 4.85 23.44 8.50
C GLU A 244 3.34 23.24 8.61
N GLU A 245 2.57 23.88 7.72
CA GLU A 245 1.11 23.80 7.70
C GLU A 245 0.59 22.37 7.49
N ALA A 246 1.38 21.50 6.84
CA ALA A 246 1.07 20.08 6.67
C ALA A 246 0.94 19.29 7.99
N SER A 247 1.36 19.88 9.12
CA SER A 247 1.35 19.26 10.44
C SER A 247 0.46 19.97 11.46
N ILE A 248 -0.06 21.17 11.13
CA ILE A 248 -0.84 21.99 12.06
C ILE A 248 -2.24 21.38 12.22
N GLY A 249 -2.57 20.97 13.45
CA GLY A 249 -3.85 20.34 13.77
C GLY A 249 -3.87 18.83 13.55
N LYS A 250 -2.70 18.18 13.43
CA LYS A 250 -2.59 16.72 13.34
C LYS A 250 -3.23 16.05 14.56
N ASP A 251 -3.82 14.90 14.36
CA ASP A 251 -4.48 14.10 15.40
C ASP A 251 -3.73 12.78 15.59
N LEU A 252 -2.97 12.70 16.69
CA LEU A 252 -2.12 11.54 16.99
C LEU A 252 -2.92 10.28 17.33
N ASP A 253 -4.14 10.43 17.85
CA ASP A 253 -4.99 9.29 18.17
C ASP A 253 -5.53 8.66 16.89
N VAL A 254 -6.03 9.50 15.98
CA VAL A 254 -6.47 9.06 14.64
C VAL A 254 -5.30 8.47 13.85
N PHE A 255 -4.11 9.06 13.97
CA PHE A 255 -2.89 8.53 13.36
C PHE A 255 -2.63 7.09 13.81
N LYS A 256 -2.64 6.83 15.12
CA LYS A 256 -2.45 5.49 15.71
C LYS A 256 -3.54 4.51 15.32
N ILE A 257 -4.81 4.94 15.28
CA ILE A 257 -5.93 4.11 14.79
C ILE A 257 -5.69 3.68 13.34
N GLY A 258 -5.23 4.60 12.48
CA GLY A 258 -4.90 4.29 11.09
C GLY A 258 -3.86 3.19 10.98
N LEU A 259 -2.77 3.29 11.76
CA LEU A 259 -1.74 2.25 11.80
C LEU A 259 -2.32 0.91 12.26
N VAL A 260 -3.05 0.87 13.38
CA VAL A 260 -3.70 -0.38 13.84
C VAL A 260 -4.54 -0.98 12.72
N THR A 261 -5.41 -0.17 12.09
CA THR A 261 -6.29 -0.60 11.01
C THR A 261 -5.53 -1.18 9.81
N MET A 262 -4.43 -0.54 9.40
CA MET A 262 -3.59 -1.04 8.29
C MET A 262 -2.95 -2.41 8.61
N PHE A 263 -2.56 -2.62 9.87
CA PHE A 263 -1.94 -3.86 10.34
C PHE A 263 -2.95 -4.99 10.60
N THR A 264 -4.22 -4.67 10.86
CA THR A 264 -5.25 -5.67 11.23
C THR A 264 -6.26 -5.96 10.11
N LEU A 265 -6.27 -5.18 9.02
CA LEU A 265 -6.96 -5.55 7.78
C LEU A 265 -6.19 -6.63 7.00
N PRO A 266 -6.87 -7.51 6.24
CA PRO A 266 -6.19 -8.51 5.41
C PRO A 266 -5.23 -7.85 4.41
N GLY A 267 -3.99 -8.35 4.38
CA GLY A 267 -2.93 -7.83 3.52
C GLY A 267 -1.56 -7.85 4.18
N SER A 268 -0.57 -7.38 3.44
CA SER A 268 0.79 -7.15 3.91
C SER A 268 0.95 -5.68 4.28
N PRO A 269 1.08 -5.31 5.57
CA PRO A 269 1.25 -3.93 5.97
C PRO A 269 2.60 -3.37 5.49
N GLY A 270 2.56 -2.19 4.88
CA GLY A 270 3.66 -1.46 4.29
C GLY A 270 3.77 -0.06 4.88
N LEU A 271 4.92 0.24 5.47
CA LEU A 271 5.24 1.57 5.99
C LEU A 271 6.05 2.33 4.94
N PHE A 272 5.57 3.51 4.55
CA PHE A 272 6.38 4.45 3.79
C PHE A 272 7.38 5.12 4.72
N TYR A 273 8.66 5.18 4.35
CA TYR A 273 9.74 5.62 5.25
C TYR A 273 9.37 6.93 5.97
N GLY A 274 9.47 6.96 7.30
CA GLY A 274 9.07 8.11 8.10
C GLY A 274 7.63 8.05 8.63
N ASP A 275 6.75 7.21 8.09
CA ASP A 275 5.42 7.00 8.66
C ASP A 275 5.53 6.35 10.04
N GLU A 276 6.52 5.50 10.29
CA GLU A 276 6.77 4.91 11.61
C GLU A 276 7.06 5.93 12.72
N ILE A 277 7.48 7.14 12.34
CA ILE A 277 7.71 8.27 13.26
C ILE A 277 6.69 9.39 13.10
N GLY A 278 5.68 9.23 12.25
CA GLY A 278 4.65 10.25 12.00
C GLY A 278 5.13 11.45 11.19
N MET A 279 6.00 11.26 10.20
CA MET A 279 6.37 12.35 9.26
C MET A 279 5.12 12.92 8.58
N ALA A 280 5.05 14.26 8.54
CA ALA A 280 4.03 15.01 7.83
C ALA A 280 4.59 15.57 6.51
N GLY A 281 3.70 15.83 5.56
CA GLY A 281 3.98 16.38 4.25
C GLY A 281 2.74 16.32 3.37
N TRP A 282 2.50 17.38 2.60
CA TRP A 282 1.49 17.41 1.53
C TRP A 282 1.81 16.37 0.44
N THR A 283 1.01 16.32 -0.63
CA THR A 283 1.31 15.50 -1.81
C THR A 283 2.64 15.90 -2.47
N ASP A 284 3.08 15.13 -3.46
CA ASP A 284 4.36 15.33 -4.17
C ASP A 284 4.60 16.82 -4.54
N PRO A 285 5.79 17.37 -4.21
CA PRO A 285 7.00 16.71 -3.68
C PRO A 285 7.14 16.66 -2.15
N ASP A 286 6.16 17.19 -1.41
CA ASP A 286 6.31 17.42 0.02
C ASP A 286 6.26 16.16 0.89
N ASN A 287 5.69 15.08 0.36
CA ASN A 287 5.69 13.75 0.98
C ASN A 287 7.07 13.07 0.95
N ARG A 288 8.01 13.56 0.13
CA ARG A 288 9.36 12.97 -0.10
C ARG A 288 10.47 13.69 0.67
N ARG A 289 10.16 14.33 1.81
CA ARG A 289 11.15 14.98 2.68
C ARG A 289 12.24 14.02 3.17
N PRO A 290 13.48 14.48 3.40
CA PRO A 290 14.52 13.67 4.02
C PRO A 290 14.09 13.16 5.40
N TYR A 291 14.46 11.92 5.73
CA TYR A 291 14.27 11.39 7.08
C TYR A 291 15.13 12.19 8.09
N PRO A 292 14.59 12.57 9.27
CA PRO A 292 15.26 13.48 10.20
C PRO A 292 16.30 12.78 11.11
N TRP A 293 17.24 12.04 10.52
CA TRP A 293 18.22 11.24 11.26
C TRP A 293 18.98 12.06 12.31
N GLY A 294 18.92 11.62 13.57
CA GLY A 294 19.58 12.27 14.72
C GLY A 294 18.92 13.57 15.17
N LYS A 295 17.77 13.93 14.59
CA LYS A 295 16.96 15.12 14.90
C LYS A 295 15.50 14.76 15.18
N GLU A 296 15.22 13.49 15.47
CA GLU A 296 13.89 13.00 15.81
C GLU A 296 13.43 13.65 17.13
N SER A 297 12.22 14.22 17.13
CA SER A 297 11.59 14.74 18.35
C SER A 297 11.17 13.62 19.31
N GLU A 298 10.82 13.96 20.55
CA GLU A 298 10.28 12.97 21.50
C GLU A 298 8.95 12.35 21.01
N GLU A 299 8.12 13.11 20.30
CA GLU A 299 6.91 12.59 19.66
C GLU A 299 7.27 11.55 18.59
N ASN A 300 8.29 11.81 17.76
CA ASN A 300 8.77 10.87 16.75
C ASN A 300 9.25 9.56 17.39
N LYS A 301 10.01 9.64 18.50
CA LYS A 301 10.50 8.46 19.23
C LYS A 301 9.37 7.67 19.88
N MET A 302 8.36 8.36 20.42
CA MET A 302 7.15 7.72 20.97
C MET A 302 6.41 6.94 19.87
N LEU A 303 6.17 7.57 18.71
CA LEU A 303 5.50 6.92 17.57
C LEU A 303 6.33 5.75 17.00
N PHE A 304 7.65 5.89 16.99
CA PHE A 304 8.55 4.79 16.62
C PHE A 304 8.36 3.56 17.51
N ASN A 305 8.34 3.76 18.84
CA ASN A 305 8.13 2.68 19.80
C ASN A 305 6.72 2.08 19.68
N PHE A 306 5.70 2.91 19.51
CA PHE A 306 4.34 2.45 19.25
C PHE A 306 4.27 1.56 18.00
N THR A 307 4.84 2.01 16.89
CA THR A 307 4.87 1.26 15.63
C THR A 307 5.63 -0.05 15.77
N LYS A 308 6.74 -0.05 16.52
CA LYS A 308 7.53 -1.26 16.80
C LYS A 308 6.74 -2.30 17.59
N GLU A 309 6.03 -1.90 18.64
CA GLU A 309 5.18 -2.81 19.41
C GLU A 309 4.01 -3.35 18.58
N LEU A 310 3.42 -2.50 17.71
CA LEU A 310 2.37 -2.94 16.77
C LEU A 310 2.90 -3.98 15.77
N ILE A 311 4.09 -3.78 15.21
CA ILE A 311 4.75 -4.75 14.31
C ILE A 311 5.01 -6.06 15.04
N LYS A 312 5.45 -6.00 16.31
CA LYS A 312 5.71 -7.19 17.13
C LYS A 312 4.41 -7.98 17.33
N MET A 313 3.33 -7.33 17.77
CA MET A 313 2.01 -7.94 17.92
C MET A 313 1.53 -8.58 16.61
N TYR A 314 1.60 -7.86 15.49
CA TYR A 314 1.22 -8.41 14.18
C TYR A 314 2.01 -9.68 13.81
N LYS A 315 3.30 -9.73 14.15
CA LYS A 315 4.16 -10.91 13.87
C LYS A 315 3.86 -12.10 14.77
N GLU A 316 3.47 -11.85 16.03
CA GLU A 316 3.16 -12.86 17.04
C GLU A 316 1.80 -13.54 16.83
N HIS A 317 0.90 -12.94 16.06
CA HIS A 317 -0.46 -13.43 15.80
C HIS A 317 -0.70 -13.83 14.32
N PRO A 318 -0.44 -15.10 13.94
CA PRO A 318 -0.70 -15.63 12.61
C PRO A 318 -2.10 -15.35 12.02
N ALA A 319 -3.14 -15.23 12.85
CA ALA A 319 -4.49 -14.92 12.37
C ALA A 319 -4.57 -13.57 11.66
N LEU A 320 -3.83 -12.56 12.12
CA LEU A 320 -3.76 -11.25 11.44
C LEU A 320 -3.03 -11.31 10.08
N ARG A 321 -2.23 -12.35 9.86
CA ARG A 321 -1.37 -12.50 8.66
C ARG A 321 -1.99 -13.38 7.59
N LYS A 322 -2.68 -14.44 8.01
CA LYS A 322 -3.16 -15.54 7.16
C LYS A 322 -4.52 -16.08 7.58
N GLY A 323 -5.20 -15.43 8.52
CA GLY A 323 -6.51 -15.86 9.00
C GLY A 323 -7.64 -15.53 8.04
N SER A 324 -8.79 -16.13 8.32
CA SER A 324 -10.09 -15.68 7.82
C SER A 324 -10.42 -14.32 8.44
N PHE A 325 -11.30 -13.57 7.79
CA PHE A 325 -11.67 -12.22 8.20
C PHE A 325 -13.15 -11.95 7.93
N ASP A 326 -13.82 -11.28 8.87
CA ASP A 326 -15.14 -10.69 8.67
C ASP A 326 -15.41 -9.57 9.69
N PHE A 327 -16.32 -8.67 9.35
CA PHE A 327 -16.85 -7.65 10.24
C PHE A 327 -17.88 -8.24 11.20
N LEU A 328 -17.83 -7.81 12.46
CA LEU A 328 -18.72 -8.30 13.51
C LEU A 328 -19.87 -7.33 13.77
N ASP A 329 -19.54 -6.05 13.97
CA ASP A 329 -20.53 -5.00 14.28
C ASP A 329 -19.98 -3.62 13.91
N TRP A 330 -20.86 -2.70 13.54
CA TRP A 330 -20.50 -1.33 13.15
C TRP A 330 -21.68 -0.36 13.25
N ASN A 331 -21.41 0.87 13.71
CA ASN A 331 -22.41 1.93 13.77
C ASN A 331 -21.72 3.30 13.88
N GLY A 332 -22.04 4.25 13.01
CA GLY A 332 -21.39 5.56 13.00
C GLY A 332 -19.86 5.44 12.90
N GLY A 333 -19.12 6.06 13.82
CA GLY A 333 -17.66 5.97 13.91
C GLY A 333 -17.11 4.69 14.54
N TYR A 334 -17.96 3.72 14.88
CA TYR A 334 -17.55 2.44 15.47
C TYR A 334 -17.53 1.31 14.45
N VAL A 335 -16.48 0.48 14.51
CA VAL A 335 -16.39 -0.77 13.76
C VAL A 335 -15.60 -1.82 14.55
N SER A 336 -16.05 -3.07 14.48
CA SER A 336 -15.32 -4.24 14.98
C SER A 336 -15.25 -5.33 13.91
N TYR A 337 -14.14 -6.04 13.87
CA TYR A 337 -13.92 -7.14 12.95
C TYR A 337 -12.99 -8.19 13.56
N ALA A 338 -13.15 -9.42 13.09
CA ALA A 338 -12.36 -10.55 13.54
C ALA A 338 -11.38 -10.99 12.46
N SER A 339 -10.20 -11.42 12.89
CA SER A 339 -9.31 -12.28 12.13
C SER A 339 -9.10 -13.57 12.91
N TRP A 340 -9.32 -14.72 12.29
CA TRP A 340 -9.21 -16.00 13.00
C TRP A 340 -8.63 -17.12 12.14
N ASN A 341 -8.07 -18.11 12.82
CA ASN A 341 -7.66 -19.38 12.24
C ASN A 341 -7.94 -20.50 13.25
N GLU A 342 -7.46 -21.71 12.99
CA GLU A 342 -7.65 -22.87 13.88
C GLU A 342 -7.05 -22.67 15.30
N SER A 343 -6.09 -21.76 15.46
CA SER A 343 -5.30 -21.60 16.69
C SER A 343 -5.69 -20.38 17.53
N GLU A 344 -6.22 -19.32 16.92
CA GLU A 344 -6.54 -18.08 17.62
C GLU A 344 -7.64 -17.27 16.94
N ASN A 345 -8.38 -16.52 17.75
CA ASN A 345 -9.41 -15.57 17.32
C ASN A 345 -8.98 -14.19 17.83
N ILE A 346 -8.79 -13.25 16.89
CA ILE A 346 -8.36 -11.89 17.19
C ILE A 346 -9.48 -10.94 16.78
N ILE A 347 -9.95 -10.10 17.70
CA ILE A 347 -10.93 -9.05 17.40
C ILE A 347 -10.22 -7.71 17.47
N THR A 348 -10.39 -6.89 16.43
CA THR A 348 -10.01 -5.48 16.45
C THR A 348 -11.26 -4.62 16.58
N VAL A 349 -11.19 -3.63 17.46
CA VAL A 349 -12.27 -2.70 17.80
C VAL A 349 -11.76 -1.30 17.56
N ILE A 350 -12.47 -0.50 16.77
CA ILE A 350 -12.14 0.89 16.48
C ILE A 350 -13.31 1.76 16.90
N ASN A 351 -13.04 2.73 17.76
CA ASN A 351 -13.94 3.84 18.04
C ASN A 351 -13.33 5.12 17.48
N ARG A 352 -13.89 5.63 16.39
CA ARG A 352 -13.54 6.93 15.80
C ARG A 352 -14.41 8.07 16.32
N GLU A 353 -15.37 7.84 17.22
CA GLU A 353 -16.15 8.93 17.82
C GLU A 353 -15.31 9.83 18.73
N GLU A 354 -15.81 11.04 18.95
CA GLU A 354 -15.30 12.06 19.89
C GLU A 354 -15.93 11.87 21.30
N LYS A 355 -16.29 10.63 21.63
CA LYS A 355 -16.83 10.24 22.93
C LYS A 355 -16.63 8.75 23.20
N GLU A 356 -16.69 8.37 24.46
CA GLU A 356 -16.82 6.97 24.87
C GLU A 356 -18.13 6.38 24.33
N ILE A 357 -18.08 5.11 23.94
CA ILE A 357 -19.25 4.35 23.48
C ILE A 357 -19.37 3.04 24.25
N ASP A 358 -20.60 2.65 24.55
CA ASP A 358 -20.94 1.31 25.02
C ASP A 358 -21.18 0.41 23.80
N ILE A 359 -20.51 -0.74 23.74
CA ILE A 359 -20.67 -1.74 22.68
C ILE A 359 -20.95 -3.11 23.27
N GLU A 360 -21.52 -4.00 22.46
CA GLU A 360 -21.68 -5.42 22.77
C GLU A 360 -21.05 -6.23 21.63
N LEU A 361 -19.91 -6.88 21.88
CA LEU A 361 -19.26 -7.71 20.88
C LEU A 361 -20.04 -9.03 20.69
N PRO A 362 -20.47 -9.38 19.46
CA PRO A 362 -21.21 -10.62 19.19
C PRO A 362 -20.27 -11.82 19.02
N LEU A 363 -19.62 -12.26 20.10
CA LEU A 363 -18.62 -13.35 20.08
C LEU A 363 -19.18 -14.70 19.59
N TRP A 364 -20.49 -14.92 19.71
CA TRP A 364 -21.18 -16.09 19.18
C TRP A 364 -21.03 -16.25 17.65
N LEU A 365 -20.74 -15.17 16.90
CA LEU A 365 -20.40 -15.23 15.47
C LEU A 365 -19.08 -15.96 15.20
N LEU A 366 -18.23 -16.11 16.22
CA LEU A 366 -16.96 -16.86 16.18
C LEU A 366 -17.09 -18.23 16.87
N ASP A 367 -18.32 -18.72 17.06
CA ASP A 367 -18.64 -19.93 17.83
C ASP A 367 -18.12 -19.91 19.29
N LYS A 368 -17.99 -18.69 19.85
CA LYS A 368 -17.55 -18.46 21.23
C LYS A 368 -18.74 -18.10 22.11
N LYS A 369 -19.23 -19.08 22.89
CA LYS A 369 -20.38 -18.90 23.80
C LYS A 369 -19.97 -18.52 25.22
N GLU A 370 -18.86 -19.06 25.70
CA GLU A 370 -18.31 -18.75 27.02
C GLU A 370 -16.79 -18.77 26.95
N GLY A 371 -16.14 -17.97 27.79
CA GLY A 371 -14.68 -17.88 27.83
C GLY A 371 -14.20 -16.55 28.38
N GLU A 372 -12.98 -16.19 27.98
CA GLU A 372 -12.33 -14.94 28.39
C GLU A 372 -11.75 -14.19 27.19
N ILE A 373 -11.74 -12.86 27.27
CA ILE A 373 -11.04 -12.00 26.32
C ILE A 373 -9.77 -11.45 26.94
N THR A 374 -8.70 -11.32 26.15
CA THR A 374 -7.41 -10.78 26.61
C THR A 374 -7.05 -9.57 25.76
N LEU A 375 -6.78 -8.42 26.37
CA LEU A 375 -6.27 -7.25 25.66
C LEU A 375 -4.82 -7.51 25.21
N LEU A 376 -4.59 -7.50 23.90
CA LEU A 376 -3.26 -7.67 23.31
C LEU A 376 -2.58 -6.32 23.03
N PHE A 377 -3.36 -5.34 22.58
CA PHE A 377 -2.84 -4.04 22.17
C PHE A 377 -3.90 -2.96 22.31
N SER A 378 -3.47 -1.74 22.63
CA SER A 378 -4.33 -0.57 22.72
C SER A 378 -3.60 0.70 22.29
N THR A 379 -4.31 1.61 21.62
CA THR A 379 -3.78 2.93 21.27
C THR A 379 -3.79 3.93 22.44
N LYS A 380 -4.56 3.63 23.50
CA LYS A 380 -4.74 4.43 24.71
C LYS A 380 -4.76 3.56 25.97
N ASP A 381 -4.68 4.16 27.15
CA ASP A 381 -4.90 3.41 28.38
C ASP A 381 -6.34 2.86 28.41
N PHE A 382 -6.47 1.56 28.60
CA PHE A 382 -7.75 0.87 28.62
C PHE A 382 -7.76 -0.17 29.72
N ASN A 383 -8.75 -0.10 30.61
CA ASN A 383 -8.98 -1.11 31.64
C ASN A 383 -10.14 -2.00 31.19
N LEU A 384 -9.81 -3.26 30.89
CA LEU A 384 -10.78 -4.26 30.46
C LEU A 384 -11.81 -4.60 31.57
N GLY A 385 -11.43 -4.47 32.84
CA GLY A 385 -12.27 -4.90 33.96
C GLY A 385 -12.47 -6.43 33.94
N ASP A 386 -13.72 -6.87 34.09
CA ASP A 386 -14.08 -8.28 33.94
C ASP A 386 -13.78 -8.74 32.51
N ASN A 387 -13.05 -9.84 32.37
CA ASN A 387 -12.62 -10.38 31.09
C ASN A 387 -13.49 -11.56 30.61
N SER A 388 -14.42 -12.04 31.43
CA SER A 388 -15.25 -13.22 31.14
C SER A 388 -16.50 -12.91 30.31
N TYR A 389 -17.01 -13.90 29.58
CA TYR A 389 -18.32 -13.87 28.92
C TYR A 389 -18.97 -15.26 28.99
N ASN A 390 -20.30 -15.34 29.01
CA ASN A 390 -21.04 -16.60 29.22
C ASN A 390 -22.28 -16.80 28.33
N ASP A 391 -22.63 -15.82 27.49
CA ASP A 391 -23.78 -15.85 26.59
C ASP A 391 -23.39 -15.53 25.13
N GLY A 392 -22.10 -15.64 24.83
CA GLY A 392 -21.50 -15.31 23.55
C GLY A 392 -21.48 -13.82 23.24
N LYS A 393 -21.63 -12.96 24.25
CA LYS A 393 -21.56 -11.51 24.10
C LYS A 393 -20.60 -10.90 25.10
N LYS A 394 -19.97 -9.78 24.75
CA LYS A 394 -19.14 -9.02 25.68
C LYS A 394 -19.40 -7.53 25.61
N SER A 395 -19.93 -6.97 26.68
CA SER A 395 -20.11 -5.53 26.82
C SER A 395 -18.79 -4.83 27.16
N LEU A 396 -18.49 -3.74 26.46
CA LEU A 396 -17.27 -2.95 26.66
C LEU A 396 -17.57 -1.45 26.53
N LYS A 397 -16.80 -0.64 27.27
CA LYS A 397 -16.81 0.82 27.18
C LYS A 397 -15.58 1.29 26.44
N ILE A 398 -15.71 1.68 25.18
CA ILE A 398 -14.55 1.99 24.34
C ILE A 398 -14.31 3.51 24.37
N PRO A 399 -13.15 3.99 24.86
CA PRO A 399 -12.86 5.41 24.90
C PRO A 399 -12.86 6.04 23.50
N GLU A 400 -13.05 7.36 23.44
CA GLU A 400 -12.99 8.11 22.19
C GLU A 400 -11.65 7.91 21.45
N LYS A 401 -11.69 7.96 20.11
CA LYS A 401 -10.51 7.83 19.24
C LYS A 401 -9.53 6.72 19.69
N THR A 402 -10.04 5.51 19.82
CA THR A 402 -9.27 4.36 20.31
C THR A 402 -9.36 3.19 19.35
N ALA A 403 -8.26 2.45 19.21
CA ALA A 403 -8.28 1.10 18.64
C ALA A 403 -7.73 0.10 19.67
N LEU A 404 -8.46 -1.01 19.83
CA LEU A 404 -8.12 -2.11 20.74
C LEU A 404 -8.02 -3.41 19.95
N ILE A 405 -7.13 -4.31 20.37
CA ILE A 405 -6.99 -5.64 19.81
C ILE A 405 -7.11 -6.65 20.95
N PHE A 406 -8.04 -7.59 20.81
CA PHE A 406 -8.31 -8.63 21.79
C PHE A 406 -8.04 -10.01 21.21
N LYS A 407 -7.51 -10.91 22.03
CA LYS A 407 -7.57 -12.35 21.80
C LYS A 407 -8.80 -12.92 22.50
N ILE A 408 -9.55 -13.76 21.79
CA ILE A 408 -10.74 -14.45 22.31
C ILE A 408 -10.38 -15.91 22.51
N ASN A 409 -10.50 -16.39 23.75
CA ASN A 409 -10.27 -17.79 24.11
C ASN A 409 -11.58 -18.57 24.12
#